data_AF-A0A0F4PTH3-F1
#
_entry.id   AF-A0A0F4PTH3-F1
#
_cell.length_a   1.000
_cell.length_b   1.000
_cell.length_c   1.000
_cell.angle_alpha   90.00
_cell.angle_beta   90.00
_cell.angle_gamma   90.00
#
_symmetry.space_group_name_H-M   'P 1'
#
loop_
_entity.id
_entity.type
_entity.pdbx_description
1 polymer ?
#
loop_
_entity_poly.entity_id
_entity_poly.type
_entity_poly.pdbx_seq_one_letter_code
_entity_poly.pdbx_strand_id
1 'polypeptide(L)'
;MSLILVYKALHLFFMVAWFAGIFYLPRLFVYHALNEEKSCSSMLKVMERRLLLFVTPFAILTAVFGVLMIVEYGREWFRASMWLHYKLTLVLILYAYHGYCFKLLSDFKHDKNTRSDRFYRIFNELPVLVLLAIIFLAVLKPAL
;
A
#
# COMPACT_ATOMS: atom_id res chain seq x y z
N MET A 1 30.50 3.53 1.87
CA MET A 1 29.18 2.87 1.74
C MET A 1 28.45 3.54 0.60
N SER A 2 28.08 2.83 -0.46
CA SER A 2 27.41 3.44 -1.61
C SER A 2 26.01 3.92 -1.20
N LEU A 3 25.63 5.15 -1.60
CA LEU A 3 24.35 5.78 -1.28
C LEU A 3 23.15 4.89 -1.64
N ILE A 4 23.32 4.07 -2.69
CA ILE A 4 22.36 3.07 -3.14
C ILE A 4 21.95 2.05 -2.07
N LEU A 5 22.88 1.62 -1.20
CA LEU A 5 22.58 0.68 -0.12
C LEU A 5 21.74 1.35 0.97
N VAL A 6 22.00 2.63 1.24
CA VAL A 6 21.22 3.44 2.18
C VAL A 6 19.81 3.66 1.64
N TYR A 7 19.67 4.05 0.37
CA TYR A 7 18.36 4.21 -0.27
C TYR A 7 17.57 2.90 -0.27
N LYS A 8 18.24 1.77 -0.54
CA LYS A 8 17.60 0.45 -0.48
C LYS A 8 17.12 0.11 0.93
N ALA A 9 17.95 0.35 1.95
CA ALA A 9 17.56 0.10 3.35
C ALA A 9 16.37 0.98 3.77
N LEU A 10 16.41 2.28 3.46
CA LEU A 10 15.32 3.21 3.77
C LEU A 10 14.04 2.84 2.99
N HIS A 11 14.14 2.52 1.70
CA HIS A 11 13.01 2.06 0.89
C HIS A 11 12.34 0.84 1.52
N LEU A 12 13.11 -0.18 1.92
CA LEU A 12 12.57 -1.38 2.55
C LEU A 12 11.93 -1.08 3.91
N PHE A 13 12.56 -0.24 4.74
CA PHE A 13 12.01 0.17 6.03
C PHE A 13 10.64 0.85 5.88
N PHE A 14 10.54 1.88 5.03
CA PHE A 14 9.28 2.58 4.80
C PHE A 14 8.24 1.69 4.11
N MET A 15 8.68 0.80 3.22
CA MET A 15 7.79 -0.17 2.57
C MET A 15 7.14 -1.07 3.62
N VAL A 16 7.91 -1.67 4.52
CA VAL A 16 7.36 -2.53 5.60
C VAL A 16 6.41 -1.73 6.50
N ALA A 17 6.78 -0.52 6.89
CA ALA A 17 5.93 0.35 7.71
C ALA A 17 4.61 0.72 7.02
N TRP A 18 4.65 0.98 5.71
CA TRP A 18 3.48 1.25 4.90
C TRP A 18 2.56 0.02 4.76
N PHE A 19 3.13 -1.15 4.46
CA PHE A 19 2.38 -2.39 4.31
C PHE A 19 1.73 -2.87 5.61
N ALA A 20 2.37 -2.65 6.77
CA ALA A 20 1.74 -2.91 8.07
C ALA A 20 0.41 -2.14 8.21
N GLY A 21 0.38 -0.90 7.72
CA GLY A 21 -0.82 -0.07 7.66
C GLY A 21 -1.88 -0.57 6.69
N ILE A 22 -1.48 -0.81 5.45
CA ILE A 22 -2.37 -1.28 4.38
C ILE A 22 -2.97 -2.66 4.68
N PHE A 23 -2.28 -3.55 5.39
CA PHE A 23 -2.84 -4.85 5.76
C PHE A 23 -3.85 -4.75 6.90
N TYR A 24 -3.72 -3.75 7.77
CA TYR A 24 -4.59 -3.61 8.93
C TYR A 24 -5.84 -2.77 8.64
N LEU A 25 -5.73 -1.71 7.83
CA LEU A 25 -6.82 -0.78 7.56
C LEU A 25 -8.07 -1.44 6.90
N PRO A 26 -7.95 -2.26 5.85
CA PRO A 26 -9.09 -2.94 5.22
C PRO A 26 -9.83 -3.85 6.19
N ARG A 27 -9.08 -4.48 7.10
CA ARG A 27 -9.66 -5.31 8.16
C ARG A 27 -10.49 -4.49 9.13
N LEU A 28 -10.08 -3.26 9.45
CA LEU A 28 -10.93 -2.32 10.21
C LEU A 28 -12.23 -2.02 9.46
N PHE A 29 -12.17 -1.79 8.14
CA PHE A 29 -13.37 -1.57 7.33
C PHE A 29 -14.33 -2.77 7.34
N VAL A 30 -13.81 -4.02 7.36
CA VAL A 30 -14.66 -5.22 7.52
C VAL A 30 -15.40 -5.16 8.86
N TYR A 31 -14.70 -4.88 9.96
CA TYR A 31 -15.34 -4.77 11.27
C TYR A 31 -16.32 -3.60 11.33
N HIS A 32 -16.01 -2.46 10.72
CA HIS A 32 -16.92 -1.32 10.67
C HIS A 32 -18.20 -1.63 9.88
N ALA A 33 -18.08 -2.32 8.75
CA ALA A 33 -19.25 -2.74 7.97
C ALA A 33 -20.13 -3.79 8.69
N LEU A 34 -19.57 -4.58 9.61
CA LEU A 34 -20.29 -5.59 10.39
C LEU A 34 -20.95 -5.03 11.65
N ASN A 35 -20.46 -3.90 12.18
CA ASN A 35 -20.93 -3.34 13.44
C ASN A 35 -22.01 -2.28 13.20
N GLU A 36 -23.20 -2.52 13.75
CA GLU A 36 -24.31 -1.55 13.73
C GLU A 36 -24.31 -0.60 14.96
N GLU A 37 -23.46 -0.88 15.95
CA GLU A 37 -23.40 -0.10 17.18
C GLU A 37 -22.71 1.26 16.96
N LYS A 38 -23.43 2.36 17.25
CA LYS A 38 -22.94 3.74 17.02
C LYS A 38 -21.68 4.09 17.81
N SER A 39 -21.54 3.56 19.03
CA SER A 39 -20.36 3.76 19.89
C SER A 39 -19.11 3.18 19.22
N CYS A 40 -19.20 1.93 18.75
CA CYS A 40 -18.15 1.22 18.04
C CYS A 40 -17.79 1.89 16.71
N SER A 41 -18.80 2.26 15.92
CA SER A 41 -18.60 2.99 14.65
C SER A 41 -17.84 4.31 14.87
N SER A 42 -18.17 5.08 15.91
CA SER A 42 -17.49 6.35 16.20
C SER A 42 -15.99 6.15 16.52
N MET A 43 -15.66 5.08 17.26
CA MET A 43 -14.28 4.70 17.56
C MET A 43 -13.54 4.22 16.31
N LEU A 44 -14.16 3.37 15.48
CA LEU A 44 -13.57 2.87 14.24
C LEU A 44 -13.27 3.99 13.25
N LYS A 45 -14.16 4.97 13.09
CA LYS A 45 -13.90 6.18 12.27
C LYS A 45 -12.62 6.91 12.70
N VAL A 46 -12.36 6.99 14.01
CA VAL A 46 -11.13 7.61 14.54
C VAL A 46 -9.91 6.74 14.26
N MET A 47 -10.00 5.43 14.52
CA MET A 47 -8.89 4.49 14.31
C MET A 47 -8.48 4.42 12.84
N GLU A 48 -9.43 4.25 11.93
CA GLU A 48 -9.20 4.17 10.48
C GLU A 48 -8.54 5.45 9.95
N ARG A 49 -9.05 6.62 10.36
CA ARG A 49 -8.50 7.92 9.95
C ARG A 49 -7.08 8.11 10.45
N ARG A 50 -6.83 7.85 11.73
CA ARG A 50 -5.50 8.02 12.34
C ARG A 50 -4.49 7.08 11.69
N LEU A 51 -4.88 5.83 11.47
CA LEU A 51 -4.04 4.83 10.81
C LEU A 51 -3.69 5.24 9.38
N LEU A 52 -4.69 5.61 8.56
CA LEU A 52 -4.45 5.97 7.17
C LEU A 52 -3.53 7.20 7.05
N LEU A 53 -3.73 8.22 7.89
CA LEU A 53 -2.86 9.39 7.92
C LEU A 53 -1.46 9.09 8.45
N PHE A 54 -1.32 8.18 9.42
CA PHE A 54 -0.03 7.76 9.95
C PHE A 54 0.82 7.01 8.92
N VAL A 55 0.20 6.18 8.09
CA VAL A 55 0.91 5.30 7.15
C VAL A 55 1.17 5.97 5.79
N THR A 56 0.46 7.07 5.47
CA THR A 56 0.60 7.79 4.20
C THR A 56 1.99 8.42 4.00
N PRO A 57 2.64 9.05 5.00
CA PRO A 57 4.02 9.50 4.87
C PRO A 57 4.98 8.38 4.49
N PHE A 58 4.78 7.16 5.03
CA PHE A 58 5.62 6.01 4.70
C PHE A 58 5.42 5.60 3.24
N ALA A 59 4.20 5.61 2.72
CA ALA A 59 3.92 5.39 1.31
C ALA A 59 4.70 6.37 0.42
N ILE A 60 4.71 7.66 0.77
CA ILE A 60 5.43 8.70 0.03
C ILE A 60 6.94 8.44 0.09
N LEU A 61 7.48 8.18 1.29
CA LEU A 61 8.91 7.93 1.46
C LEU A 61 9.37 6.67 0.73
N THR A 62 8.56 5.60 0.71
CA THR A 62 8.82 4.40 -0.11
C THR A 62 8.95 4.76 -1.59
N ALA A 63 8.07 5.61 -2.14
CA ALA A 63 8.17 6.07 -3.52
C ALA A 63 9.45 6.87 -3.75
N VAL A 64 9.73 7.83 -2.87
CA VAL A 64 10.91 8.71 -2.98
C VAL A 64 12.19 7.89 -3.04
N PHE A 65 12.41 6.98 -2.09
CA PHE A 65 13.61 6.14 -2.11
C PHE A 65 13.62 5.13 -3.26
N GLY A 66 12.45 4.68 -3.73
CA GLY A 66 12.32 3.86 -4.93
C GLY A 66 12.80 4.60 -6.19
N VAL A 67 12.37 5.85 -6.37
CA VAL A 67 12.77 6.71 -7.48
C VAL A 67 14.24 7.08 -7.38
N LEU A 68 14.73 7.45 -6.19
CA LEU A 68 16.17 7.75 -5.98
C LEU A 68 17.05 6.55 -6.37
N MET A 69 16.66 5.33 -6.02
CA MET A 69 17.40 4.13 -6.48
C MET A 69 17.39 4.00 -8.00
N ILE A 70 16.24 4.20 -8.66
CA ILE A 70 16.14 4.10 -10.13
C ILE A 70 17.05 5.13 -10.81
N VAL A 71 17.08 6.36 -10.28
CA VAL A 71 17.94 7.44 -10.79
C VAL A 71 19.42 7.09 -10.61
N GLU A 72 19.79 6.55 -9.45
CA GLU A 72 21.18 6.16 -9.13
C GLU A 72 21.67 4.99 -10.01
N TYR A 73 20.82 3.98 -10.29
CA TYR A 73 21.16 2.88 -11.21
C TYR A 73 21.25 3.32 -12.69
N GLY A 74 20.65 4.46 -13.05
CA GLY A 74 20.73 5.05 -14.38
C GLY A 74 19.67 4.57 -15.38
N ARG A 75 19.50 5.38 -16.45
CA ARG A 75 18.45 5.21 -17.47
C ARG A 75 18.59 3.92 -18.30
N GLU A 76 19.81 3.49 -18.58
CA GLU A 76 20.07 2.28 -19.36
C GLU A 76 19.64 1.02 -18.60
N TRP A 77 19.94 0.96 -17.30
CA TRP A 77 19.49 -0.13 -16.44
C TRP A 77 17.96 -0.19 -16.33
N PHE A 78 17.31 0.98 -16.24
CA PHE A 78 15.86 1.07 -16.21
C PHE A 78 15.22 0.51 -17.48
N ARG A 79 15.72 0.91 -18.66
CA ARG A 79 15.21 0.42 -19.96
C ARG A 79 15.40 -1.08 -20.16
N ALA A 80 16.56 -1.61 -19.77
CA ALA A 80 16.86 -3.04 -19.91
C ALA A 80 16.08 -3.94 -18.93
N SER A 81 15.55 -3.38 -17.84
CA SER A 81 14.90 -4.15 -16.78
C SER A 81 13.38 -4.27 -16.99
N MET A 82 12.93 -5.21 -17.84
CA MET A 82 11.49 -5.47 -18.05
C MET A 82 10.76 -5.84 -16.75
N TRP A 83 11.38 -6.64 -15.89
CA TRP A 83 10.84 -6.99 -14.57
C TRP A 83 10.53 -5.75 -13.68
N LEU A 84 11.30 -4.67 -13.84
CA LEU A 84 11.12 -3.45 -13.08
C LEU A 84 9.86 -2.69 -13.53
N HIS A 85 9.55 -2.71 -14.82
CA HIS A 85 8.33 -2.11 -15.36
C HIS A 85 7.10 -2.85 -14.83
N TYR A 86 7.09 -4.18 -14.86
CA TYR A 86 6.00 -4.97 -14.26
C TYR A 86 5.84 -4.69 -12.76
N LYS A 87 6.96 -4.62 -12.03
CA LYS A 87 6.95 -4.25 -10.61
C LYS A 87 6.35 -2.86 -10.40
N LEU A 88 6.73 -1.88 -11.21
CA LEU A 88 6.19 -0.51 -11.11
C LEU A 88 4.70 -0.46 -11.40
N THR A 89 4.19 -1.23 -12.36
CA THR A 89 2.74 -1.35 -12.60
C THR A 89 2.01 -1.88 -11.36
N LEU A 90 2.53 -2.92 -10.70
CA LEU A 90 1.94 -3.43 -9.46
C LEU A 90 2.00 -2.42 -8.31
N VAL A 91 3.12 -1.69 -8.19
CA VAL A 91 3.27 -0.63 -7.20
C VAL A 91 2.27 0.51 -7.46
N LEU A 92 2.04 0.90 -8.71
CA LEU A 92 1.01 1.89 -9.06
C LEU A 92 -0.40 1.41 -8.68
N ILE A 93 -0.71 0.13 -8.87
CA ILE A 93 -1.97 -0.47 -8.41
C ILE A 93 -2.10 -0.35 -6.88
N LEU A 94 -1.02 -0.56 -6.11
CA LEU A 94 -1.02 -0.36 -4.66
C LEU A 94 -1.20 1.10 -4.25
N TYR A 95 -0.61 2.06 -4.97
CA TYR A 95 -0.86 3.48 -4.70
C TYR A 95 -2.31 3.85 -5.03
N ALA A 96 -2.88 3.33 -6.11
CA ALA A 96 -4.30 3.51 -6.43
C ALA A 96 -5.20 2.90 -5.35
N TYR A 97 -4.85 1.72 -4.85
CA TYR A 97 -5.51 1.08 -3.71
C TYR A 97 -5.45 1.96 -2.44
N HIS A 98 -4.26 2.45 -2.08
CA HIS A 98 -4.06 3.36 -0.95
C HIS A 98 -4.91 4.63 -1.09
N GLY A 99 -4.95 5.21 -2.29
CA GLY A 99 -5.84 6.33 -2.61
C GLY A 99 -7.32 5.98 -2.46
N TYR A 100 -7.73 4.78 -2.89
CA TYR A 100 -9.10 4.30 -2.73
C TYR A 100 -9.50 4.10 -1.26
N CYS A 101 -8.55 3.75 -0.38
CA CYS A 101 -8.80 3.72 1.07
C CYS A 101 -9.22 5.08 1.64
N PHE A 102 -8.72 6.21 1.10
CA PHE A 102 -9.20 7.54 1.50
C PHE A 102 -10.65 7.78 1.11
N LYS A 103 -11.05 7.28 -0.07
CA LYS A 103 -12.44 7.33 -0.52
C LYS A 103 -13.34 6.53 0.42
N LEU A 104 -12.97 5.27 0.71
CA LEU A 104 -13.73 4.41 1.63
C LEU A 104 -13.83 5.04 3.03
N LEU A 105 -12.73 5.59 3.55
CA LEU A 105 -12.73 6.31 4.82
C LEU A 105 -13.72 7.49 4.81
N SER A 106 -13.77 8.23 3.70
CA SER A 106 -14.74 9.33 3.53
C SER A 106 -16.18 8.80 3.49
N ASP A 107 -16.43 7.69 2.81
CA ASP A 107 -17.76 7.08 2.73
C ASP A 107 -18.25 6.62 4.12
N PHE A 108 -17.38 5.96 4.90
CA PHE A 108 -17.66 5.60 6.29
C PHE A 108 -17.87 6.82 7.18
N LYS A 109 -17.05 7.87 7.02
CA LYS A 109 -17.20 9.12 7.80
C LYS A 109 -18.58 9.74 7.63
N HIS A 110 -19.14 9.72 6.42
CA HIS A 110 -20.45 10.30 6.09
C HIS A 110 -21.61 9.30 6.16
N ASP A 111 -21.38 8.08 6.69
CA ASP A 111 -22.39 7.02 6.77
C ASP A 111 -23.02 6.68 5.41
N LYS A 112 -22.23 6.81 4.33
CA LYS A 112 -22.63 6.51 2.94
C LYS A 112 -22.10 5.17 2.44
N ASN A 113 -21.62 4.32 3.34
CA ASN A 113 -21.12 3.02 2.93
C ASN A 113 -22.26 2.16 2.36
N THR A 114 -22.12 1.76 1.10
CA THR A 114 -23.05 0.88 0.37
C THR A 114 -22.45 -0.49 0.08
N ARG A 115 -21.23 -0.76 0.56
CA ARG A 115 -20.49 -2.01 0.30
C ARG A 115 -20.69 -2.99 1.45
N SER A 116 -20.84 -4.27 1.10
CA SER A 116 -21.00 -5.37 2.05
C SER A 116 -19.68 -5.77 2.71
N ASP A 117 -19.75 -6.46 3.84
CA ASP A 117 -18.57 -7.03 4.53
C ASP A 117 -17.75 -7.93 3.59
N ARG A 118 -18.40 -8.71 2.71
CA ARG A 118 -17.73 -9.57 1.71
C ARG A 118 -16.83 -8.77 0.76
N PHE A 119 -17.27 -7.57 0.35
CA PHE A 119 -16.43 -6.69 -0.47
C PHE A 119 -15.15 -6.31 0.28
N TYR A 120 -15.27 -5.92 1.55
CA TYR A 120 -14.12 -5.52 2.36
C TYR A 120 -13.17 -6.68 2.66
N ARG A 121 -13.67 -7.91 2.79
CA ARG A 121 -12.82 -9.10 2.93
C ARG A 121 -11.99 -9.35 1.67
N ILE A 122 -12.60 -9.28 0.49
CA ILE A 122 -11.86 -9.42 -0.78
C ILE A 122 -10.87 -8.26 -0.94
N PHE A 123 -11.29 -7.05 -0.58
CA PHE A 123 -10.44 -5.87 -0.60
C PHE A 123 -9.22 -5.99 0.34
N ASN A 124 -9.35 -6.72 1.45
CA ASN A 124 -8.24 -7.03 2.38
C ASN A 124 -7.20 -7.98 1.78
N GLU A 125 -7.60 -8.91 0.92
CA GLU A 125 -6.67 -9.89 0.32
C GLU A 125 -5.86 -9.30 -0.84
N LEU A 126 -6.37 -8.27 -1.52
CA LEU A 126 -5.72 -7.69 -2.69
C LEU A 126 -4.27 -7.22 -2.40
N PRO A 127 -3.98 -6.45 -1.33
CA PRO A 127 -2.61 -6.06 -1.00
C PRO A 127 -1.65 -7.22 -0.77
N VAL A 128 -2.14 -8.34 -0.22
CA VAL A 128 -1.32 -9.52 0.06
C VAL A 128 -0.86 -10.17 -1.24
N LEU A 129 -1.78 -10.37 -2.18
CA LEU A 129 -1.48 -10.94 -3.49
C LEU A 129 -0.53 -10.05 -4.30
N VAL A 130 -0.74 -8.73 -4.25
CA VAL A 130 0.13 -7.79 -4.97
C VAL A 130 1.53 -7.74 -4.33
N LEU A 131 1.65 -7.78 -3.00
CA LEU A 131 2.94 -7.87 -2.32
C LEU A 131 3.69 -9.15 -2.72
N LEU A 132 2.99 -10.29 -2.73
CA LEU A 132 3.57 -11.57 -3.13
C LEU A 132 4.14 -11.49 -4.55
N ALA A 133 3.37 -10.99 -5.51
CA ALA A 133 3.82 -10.80 -6.88
C ALA A 133 5.04 -9.86 -6.98
N ILE A 134 5.04 -8.75 -6.22
CA ILE A 134 6.17 -7.80 -6.17
C ILE A 134 7.43 -8.48 -5.63
N ILE A 135 7.32 -9.30 -4.58
CA ILE A 135 8.46 -10.03 -4.00
C ILE A 135 9.01 -11.03 -5.02
N PHE A 136 8.14 -11.81 -5.67
CA PHE A 136 8.56 -12.76 -6.70
C PHE A 136 9.30 -12.06 -7.85
N LEU A 137 8.77 -10.95 -8.36
CA LEU A 137 9.45 -10.16 -9.39
C LEU A 137 10.80 -9.61 -8.91
N ALA A 138 10.88 -9.16 -7.66
CA ALA A 138 12.10 -8.59 -7.10
C ALA A 138 13.20 -9.62 -6.83
N VAL A 139 12.82 -10.86 -6.48
CA VAL A 139 13.75 -11.96 -6.17
C VAL A 139 14.14 -12.72 -7.43
N LEU A 140 13.17 -13.17 -8.21
CA LEU A 140 13.41 -13.98 -9.40
C LEU A 140 14.00 -13.17 -10.56
N LYS A 141 13.69 -11.86 -10.60
CA LYS A 141 14.13 -10.93 -11.66
C LYS A 141 14.11 -11.58 -13.04
N PRO A 142 12.93 -12.09 -13.47
CA PRO A 142 12.86 -12.84 -14.72
C PRO A 142 13.44 -12.00 -15.86
N ALA A 143 14.47 -12.54 -16.49
CA ALA A 143 15.03 -12.02 -17.73
C ALA A 143 14.12 -12.52 -18.86
N LEU A 144 12.99 -11.84 -19.06
CA LEU A 144 12.26 -11.89 -20.33
C LEU A 144 12.83 -10.81 -21.24
#